data_AF-A0A916BJL2-F1
#
_entry.id   AF-A0A916BJL2-F1
#
_cell.length_a   1.000
_cell.length_b   1.000
_cell.length_c   1.000
_cell.angle_alpha   90.00
_cell.angle_beta   90.00
_cell.angle_gamma   90.00
#
_symmetry.space_group_name_H-M   'P 1'
#
loop_
_entity.id
_entity.type
_entity.pdbx_description
1 polymer ?
#
loop_
_entity_poly.entity_id
_entity_poly.type
_entity_poly.pdbx_seq_one_letter_code
_entity_poly.pdbx_strand_id
1 'polypeptide(L)'
;MLLIFNMVSGQPLTDYPLSTWLSLLALSVITHVGGWLAINYALGHIPASIVSVTLLGQPVLTAILAIPLLGEALFPLQVIGGILVLIGIYIVNRFGR
;
A
#
# COMPACT_ATOMS: atom_id res chain seq x y z
N MET A 1 -2.06 -16.92 -11.79
CA MET A 1 -1.35 -16.82 -13.09
C MET A 1 0.16 -16.89 -12.95
N LEU A 2 0.80 -16.13 -12.04
CA LEU A 2 2.26 -16.17 -11.84
C LEU A 2 2.80 -17.57 -11.48
N LEU A 3 2.10 -18.33 -10.65
CA LEU A 3 2.51 -19.69 -10.24
C LEU A 3 2.55 -20.66 -11.43
N ILE A 4 1.56 -20.57 -12.34
CA ILE A 4 1.49 -21.38 -13.57
C ILE A 4 2.60 -20.96 -14.54
N PHE A 5 2.84 -19.65 -14.70
CA PHE A 5 3.91 -19.13 -15.56
C PHE A 5 5.31 -19.53 -15.06
N ASN A 6 5.52 -19.53 -13.75
CA ASN A 6 6.79 -19.90 -13.12
C ASN A 6 7.08 -21.41 -13.27
N MET A 7 6.04 -22.24 -13.13
CA MET A 7 6.08 -23.69 -13.42
C MET A 7 6.43 -23.98 -14.89
N VAL A 8 5.86 -23.23 -15.83
CA VAL A 8 6.15 -23.36 -17.27
C VAL A 8 7.54 -22.81 -17.62
N SER A 9 8.02 -21.80 -16.90
CA SER A 9 9.33 -21.17 -17.12
C SER A 9 10.50 -21.88 -16.42
N GLY A 10 10.22 -22.98 -15.69
CA GLY A 10 11.25 -23.75 -14.97
C GLY A 10 11.99 -22.96 -13.90
N GLN A 11 11.39 -21.89 -13.38
CA GLN A 11 12.03 -21.08 -12.33
C GLN A 11 11.94 -21.82 -10.98
N PRO A 12 13.03 -21.83 -10.19
CA PRO A 12 13.02 -22.47 -8.88
C PRO A 12 12.11 -21.68 -7.93
N LEU A 13 11.03 -22.32 -7.48
CA LEU A 13 10.05 -21.73 -6.55
C LEU A 13 10.54 -21.72 -5.09
N THR A 14 11.56 -22.52 -4.77
CA THR A 14 11.99 -22.80 -3.40
C THR A 14 13.48 -22.56 -3.13
N ASP A 15 14.34 -22.53 -4.14
CA ASP A 15 15.80 -22.33 -3.98
C ASP A 15 16.21 -20.86 -3.81
N TYR A 16 15.35 -20.05 -3.19
CA TYR A 16 15.69 -18.68 -2.84
C TYR A 16 16.56 -18.65 -1.57
N PRO A 17 17.56 -17.76 -1.49
CA PRO A 17 18.41 -17.65 -0.32
C PRO A 17 17.59 -17.28 0.92
N LEU A 18 18.07 -17.71 2.10
CA LEU A 18 17.37 -17.52 3.38
C LEU A 18 17.06 -16.04 3.66
N SER A 19 17.90 -15.12 3.17
CA SER A 19 17.69 -13.68 3.26
C SER A 19 16.42 -13.21 2.54
N THR A 20 16.07 -13.81 1.40
CA THR A 20 14.81 -13.52 0.68
C THR A 20 13.61 -13.99 1.48
N TRP A 21 13.66 -15.20 2.05
CA TRP A 21 12.60 -15.72 2.91
C TRP A 21 12.40 -14.87 4.17
N LEU A 22 13.48 -14.45 4.82
CA LEU A 22 13.44 -13.54 5.96
C LEU A 22 12.84 -12.18 5.59
N SER A 23 13.19 -11.64 4.43
CA SER A 23 12.65 -10.35 3.95
C SER A 23 11.15 -10.44 3.65
N LEU A 24 10.69 -11.54 3.05
CA LEU A 24 9.28 -11.81 2.82
C LEU A 24 8.50 -11.98 4.13
N LEU A 25 9.07 -12.69 5.10
CA LEU A 25 8.49 -12.81 6.44
C LEU A 25 8.40 -11.46 7.14
N ALA A 26 9.47 -10.67 7.12
CA ALA A 26 9.50 -9.35 7.72
C ALA A 26 8.43 -8.43 7.09
N LEU A 27 8.33 -8.39 5.76
CA LEU A 27 7.30 -7.61 5.05
C LEU A 27 5.89 -8.08 5.41
N SER A 28 5.66 -9.39 5.44
CA SER A 28 4.35 -9.97 5.74
C SER A 28 3.91 -9.68 7.18
N VAL A 29 4.80 -9.79 8.14
CA VAL A 29 4.45 -9.57 9.56
C VAL A 29 4.36 -8.08 9.88
N ILE A 30 5.36 -7.29 9.50
CA ILE A 30 5.45 -5.88 9.92
C ILE A 30 4.44 -5.04 9.15
N THR A 31 4.51 -5.07 7.81
CA THR A 31 3.68 -4.21 6.97
C THR A 31 2.27 -4.75 6.83
N HIS A 32 2.13 -6.06 6.60
CA HIS A 32 0.82 -6.64 6.34
C HIS A 32 0.01 -6.87 7.63
N VAL A 33 0.52 -7.68 8.56
CA VAL A 33 -0.21 -7.96 9.82
C VAL A 33 -0.31 -6.71 10.68
N GLY A 34 0.79 -5.96 10.83
CA GLY A 34 0.79 -4.70 11.58
C GLY A 34 -0.21 -3.67 11.02
N GLY A 35 -0.22 -3.48 9.69
CA GLY A 35 -1.16 -2.57 9.03
C GLY A 35 -2.62 -2.98 9.22
N TRP A 36 -2.94 -4.26 9.03
CA TRP A 36 -4.30 -4.78 9.22
C TRP A 36 -4.77 -4.71 10.68
N LEU A 37 -3.87 -4.95 11.64
CA LEU A 37 -4.19 -4.84 13.06
C LEU A 37 -4.50 -3.39 13.44
N ALA A 38 -3.71 -2.43 12.95
CA ALA A 38 -3.93 -1.01 13.17
C ALA A 38 -5.28 -0.54 12.58
N ILE A 39 -5.63 -1.00 11.37
CA ILE A 39 -6.92 -0.69 10.74
C ILE A 39 -8.08 -1.27 11.57
N ASN A 40 -7.98 -2.53 12.00
CA ASN A 40 -9.01 -3.16 12.84
C ASN A 40 -9.16 -2.46 14.20
N TYR A 41 -8.05 -2.05 14.81
CA TYR A 41 -8.07 -1.29 16.06
C TYR A 41 -8.74 0.08 15.87
N ALA A 42 -8.43 0.77 14.77
CA ALA A 42 -9.03 2.06 14.43
C ALA A 42 -10.54 1.96 14.17
N LEU A 43 -11.00 0.91 13.49
CA LEU A 43 -12.43 0.62 13.28
C LEU A 43 -13.20 0.42 14.60
N GLY A 44 -12.54 -0.10 15.64
CA GLY A 44 -13.12 -0.26 16.96
C GLY A 44 -13.28 1.05 17.75
N HIS A 45 -12.55 2.11 17.39
CA HIS A 45 -12.48 3.35 18.17
C HIS A 45 -12.89 4.62 17.39
N ILE A 46 -12.96 4.57 16.06
CA ILE A 46 -13.22 5.71 15.17
C ILE A 46 -14.27 5.32 14.12
N PRO A 47 -15.21 6.21 13.75
CA PRO A 47 -16.21 5.91 12.71
C PRO A 47 -15.56 5.50 11.38
N ALA A 48 -16.13 4.45 10.75
CA ALA A 48 -15.63 3.82 9.54
C ALA A 48 -15.39 4.79 8.37
N SER A 49 -16.11 5.91 8.31
CA SER A 49 -15.87 6.98 7.32
C SER A 49 -14.45 7.56 7.40
N ILE A 50 -13.90 7.77 8.60
CA ILE A 50 -12.55 8.33 8.77
C ILE A 50 -11.50 7.29 8.38
N VAL A 51 -11.73 6.02 8.71
CA VAL A 51 -10.84 4.92 8.31
C VAL A 51 -10.80 4.78 6.79
N SER A 52 -11.96 4.76 6.14
CA SER A 52 -12.08 4.67 4.67
C SER A 52 -11.38 5.84 3.96
N VAL A 53 -11.53 7.06 4.47
CA VAL A 53 -10.82 8.24 3.95
C VAL A 53 -9.30 8.12 4.13
N THR A 54 -8.83 7.55 5.24
CA THR A 54 -7.41 7.32 5.49
C THR A 54 -6.82 6.29 4.52
N LEU A 55 -7.57 5.24 4.19
CA LEU A 55 -7.20 4.26 3.15
C LEU A 55 -7.08 4.90 1.76
N LEU A 56 -7.95 5.87 1.43
CA LEU A 56 -7.83 6.64 0.18
C LEU A 56 -6.61 7.57 0.16
N GLY A 57 -6.16 8.04 1.33
CA GLY A 57 -4.94 8.84 1.47
C GLY A 57 -3.64 8.02 1.36
N GLN A 58 -3.72 6.72 1.60
CA GLN A 58 -2.59 5.78 1.54
C GLN A 58 -1.80 5.81 0.21
N PRO A 59 -2.44 5.81 -0.99
CA PRO A 59 -1.71 5.98 -2.26
C PRO A 59 -0.99 7.33 -2.38
N VAL A 60 -1.56 8.41 -1.84
CA VAL A 60 -0.94 9.74 -1.85
C VAL A 60 0.29 9.77 -0.96
N LEU A 61 0.16 9.26 0.27
CA LEU A 61 1.28 9.13 1.21
C LEU A 61 2.38 8.23 0.65
N THR A 62 2.02 7.11 0.04
CA THR A 62 2.97 6.21 -0.63
C THR A 62 3.74 6.93 -1.75
N ALA A 63 3.05 7.73 -2.57
CA ALA A 63 3.70 8.50 -3.64
C ALA A 63 4.68 9.55 -3.08
N ILE A 64 4.30 10.26 -2.01
CA ILE A 64 5.19 11.24 -1.35
C ILE A 64 6.42 10.54 -0.75
N LEU A 65 6.20 9.41 -0.08
CA LEU A 65 7.26 8.63 0.56
C LEU A 65 8.18 7.91 -0.44
N ALA A 66 7.70 7.61 -1.66
CA ALA A 66 8.52 7.01 -2.70
C ALA A 66 9.69 7.89 -3.14
N ILE A 67 9.56 9.23 -3.07
CA ILE A 67 10.63 10.16 -3.43
C ILE A 67 11.90 9.93 -2.58
N PRO A 68 11.86 10.03 -1.23
CA PRO A 68 13.05 9.80 -0.42
C PRO A 68 13.42 8.32 -0.26
N LEU A 69 12.45 7.38 -0.32
CA LEU A 69 12.72 5.96 -0.05
C LEU A 69 13.25 5.20 -1.27
N LEU A 70 12.69 5.44 -2.45
CA LEU A 70 13.07 4.75 -3.69
C LEU A 70 13.97 5.62 -4.58
N GLY A 71 14.04 6.93 -4.35
CA GLY A 71 14.80 7.84 -5.20
C GLY A 71 14.21 8.03 -6.61
N GLU A 72 13.01 7.51 -6.84
CA GLU A 72 12.30 7.65 -8.12
C GLU A 72 11.67 9.04 -8.21
N ALA A 73 11.96 9.75 -9.30
CA ALA A 73 11.32 11.02 -9.60
C ALA A 73 9.85 10.78 -9.98
N LEU A 74 8.92 11.36 -9.22
CA LEU A 74 7.50 11.29 -9.53
C LEU A 74 7.25 11.90 -10.92
N PHE A 75 6.69 11.10 -11.82
CA PHE A 75 6.28 11.58 -13.13
C PHE A 75 5.17 12.65 -12.97
N PRO A 76 5.09 13.65 -13.87
CA PRO A 76 4.04 14.68 -13.80
C PRO A 76 2.62 14.12 -13.72
N LEU A 77 2.39 12.95 -14.36
CA LEU A 77 1.11 12.26 -14.33
C LEU A 77 0.74 11.68 -12.95
N GLN A 78 1.73 11.24 -12.17
CA GLN A 78 1.55 10.78 -10.78
C GLN A 78 1.17 11.95 -9.86
N VAL A 79 1.75 13.13 -10.09
CA VAL A 79 1.40 14.34 -9.36
C VAL A 79 -0.05 14.75 -9.64
N ILE A 80 -0.47 14.74 -10.90
CA ILE A 80 -1.86 15.02 -11.29
C ILE A 80 -2.81 14.00 -10.67
N GLY A 81 -2.46 12.71 -10.71
CA GLY A 81 -3.23 11.64 -10.07
C GLY A 81 -3.35 11.84 -8.55
N GLY A 82 -2.26 12.20 -7.87
CA GLY A 82 -2.25 12.50 -6.44
C GLY A 82 -3.15 13.68 -6.07
N ILE A 83 -3.10 14.77 -6.85
CA ILE A 83 -3.99 15.92 -6.67
C ILE A 83 -5.46 15.52 -6.87
N LEU A 84 -5.76 14.71 -7.88
CA LEU A 84 -7.13 14.25 -8.16
C LEU A 84 -7.67 13.37 -7.03
N VAL A 85 -6.85 12.50 -6.45
CA VAL A 85 -7.20 11.70 -5.26
C VAL A 85 -7.46 12.59 -4.04
N LEU A 86 -6.60 13.58 -3.79
CA LEU A 86 -6.78 14.53 -2.69
C LEU A 86 -8.08 15.34 -2.83
N ILE A 87 -8.43 15.76 -4.05
CA ILE A 87 -9.71 16.42 -4.34
C ILE A 87 -10.88 15.48 -4.07
N GLY A 88 -10.80 14.22 -4.50
CA GLY A 88 -11.82 13.22 -4.23
C GLY A 88 -12.04 12.98 -2.74
N ILE A 89 -10.95 12.86 -1.98
CA ILE A 89 -10.97 12.75 -0.52
C ILE A 89 -11.64 13.96 0.12
N TYR A 90 -11.27 15.17 -0.31
CA TYR A 90 -11.83 16.41 0.21
C TYR A 90 -13.35 16.51 -0.04
N ILE A 91 -13.81 16.15 -1.25
CA ILE A 91 -15.23 16.14 -1.60
C ILE A 91 -16.00 15.15 -0.72
N VAL A 92 -15.50 13.92 -0.57
CA VAL A 92 -16.15 12.87 0.25
C VAL A 92 -16.21 13.28 1.72
N ASN A 93 -15.12 13.83 2.27
CA ASN A 93 -15.10 14.29 3.66
C ASN A 93 -16.10 15.44 3.89
N ARG A 94 -16.23 16.35 2.93
CA ARG A 94 -17.16 17.49 3.03
C ARG A 94 -18.64 17.10 2.86
N PHE A 95 -18.94 16.15 1.98
CA PHE A 95 -20.31 15.65 1.74
C PHE A 95 -20.76 14.56 2.72
N GLY A 96 -19.84 13.94 3.46
CA GLY A 96 -20.13 12.94 4.49
C GLY A 96 -20.45 13.52 5.88
N ARG A 97 -20.73 14.82 5.99
CA ARG A 97 -21.27 15.45 7.20
C ARG A 97 -22.78 15.51 7.17
#